data_AF-S5DP39-F1
#
_entry.id   AF-S5DP39-F1
#
_cell.length_a   1.000
_cell.length_b   1.000
_cell.length_c   1.000
_cell.angle_alpha   90.00
_cell.angle_beta   90.00
_cell.angle_gamma   90.00
#
_symmetry.space_group_name_H-M   'P 1'
#
loop_
_entity.id
_entity.type
_entity.pdbx_description
1 polymer ?
#
loop_
_entity_poly.entity_id
_entity_poly.type
_entity_poly.pdbx_seq_one_letter_code
_entity_poly.pdbx_strand_id
1 'polypeptide(L)'
;MQKFPLKKGLSDVNELHDEINEYINVLMGHINPPISDGIDTLFEVSSTYLARAKEIEIKLLERERSGNISSGDELKKFRTGELRSFIELCKSAQNQGSRRITMALSELNLKDN
;
A
#
# COMPACT_ATOMS: atom_id res chain seq x y z
N MET A 1 7.96 -3.19 13.49
CA MET A 1 6.71 -3.36 14.26
C MET A 1 5.62 -2.61 13.50
N GLN A 2 4.45 -3.20 13.28
CA GLN A 2 3.37 -2.51 12.54
C GLN A 2 2.88 -1.30 13.37
N LYS A 3 2.96 -0.10 12.81
CA LYS A 3 2.71 1.16 13.55
C LYS A 3 1.22 1.54 13.62
N PHE A 4 0.39 1.02 12.72
CA PHE A 4 -1.05 1.24 12.72
C PHE A 4 -1.80 0.00 12.18
N PRO A 5 -3.03 -0.26 12.66
CA PRO A 5 -3.80 -1.44 12.25
C PRO A 5 -4.29 -1.32 10.80
N LEU A 6 -4.42 -2.46 10.13
CA LEU A 6 -5.05 -2.58 8.80
C LEU A 6 -6.19 -3.59 8.85
N LYS A 7 -7.08 -3.52 7.86
CA LYS A 7 -8.06 -4.60 7.60
C LYS A 7 -7.30 -5.91 7.29
N LYS A 8 -7.99 -7.05 7.45
CA LYS A 8 -7.41 -8.39 7.29
C LYS A 8 -8.30 -9.24 6.41
N GLY A 9 -7.72 -10.24 5.75
CA GLY A 9 -8.51 -11.18 4.96
C GLY A 9 -8.93 -10.62 3.60
N LEU A 10 -9.89 -11.32 2.99
CA LEU A 10 -10.46 -10.98 1.69
C LEU A 10 -11.96 -10.71 1.90
N SER A 11 -12.37 -9.46 1.68
CA SER A 11 -13.77 -9.01 1.69
C SER A 11 -14.36 -9.05 0.27
N ASP A 12 -15.59 -8.54 0.10
CA ASP A 12 -16.14 -8.33 -1.23
C ASP A 12 -15.42 -7.21 -2.00
N VAL A 13 -15.68 -7.15 -3.30
CA VAL A 13 -14.97 -6.25 -4.22
C VAL A 13 -15.19 -4.78 -3.89
N ASN A 14 -16.39 -4.37 -3.47
CA ASN A 14 -16.71 -2.97 -3.19
C ASN A 14 -15.95 -2.51 -1.93
N GLU A 15 -15.93 -3.33 -0.88
CA GLU A 15 -15.16 -3.03 0.32
C GLU A 15 -13.65 -2.94 0.05
N LEU A 16 -13.13 -3.75 -0.88
CA LEU A 16 -11.72 -3.69 -1.29
C LEU A 16 -11.41 -2.43 -2.11
N HIS A 17 -12.33 -1.99 -2.98
CA HIS A 17 -12.20 -0.73 -3.69
C HIS A 17 -12.17 0.45 -2.73
N ASP A 18 -13.10 0.49 -1.78
CA ASP A 18 -13.17 1.56 -0.78
C ASP A 18 -11.90 1.59 0.07
N GLU A 19 -11.42 0.41 0.50
CA GLU A 19 -10.16 0.28 1.24
C GLU A 19 -8.97 0.85 0.44
N ILE A 20 -8.81 0.47 -0.83
CA ILE A 20 -7.71 0.96 -1.66
C ILE A 20 -7.84 2.46 -1.94
N ASN A 21 -9.05 2.97 -2.19
CA ASN A 21 -9.28 4.39 -2.45
C ASN A 21 -8.90 5.25 -1.25
N GLU A 22 -9.18 4.80 -0.03
CA GLU A 22 -8.74 5.48 1.19
C GLU A 22 -7.21 5.54 1.27
N TYR A 23 -6.53 4.43 1.01
CA TYR A 23 -5.07 4.38 1.00
C TYR A 23 -4.45 5.25 -0.10
N ILE A 24 -5.05 5.28 -1.30
CA ILE A 24 -4.65 6.19 -2.38
C ILE A 24 -4.79 7.63 -1.92
N ASN A 25 -5.90 8.00 -1.31
CA ASN A 25 -6.11 9.36 -0.83
C ASN A 25 -5.06 9.78 0.21
N VAL A 26 -4.63 8.87 1.08
CA VAL A 26 -3.51 9.12 2.00
C VAL A 26 -2.19 9.30 1.25
N LEU A 27 -1.83 8.39 0.33
CA LEU A 27 -0.57 8.46 -0.42
C LEU A 27 -0.49 9.70 -1.34
N MET A 28 -1.63 10.14 -1.86
CA MET A 28 -1.75 11.34 -2.71
C MET A 28 -1.86 12.64 -1.90
N GLY A 29 -1.91 12.56 -0.57
CA GLY A 29 -2.00 13.73 0.31
C GLY A 29 -3.36 14.41 0.32
N HIS A 30 -4.42 13.74 -0.15
CA HIS A 30 -5.79 14.20 0.01
C HIS A 30 -6.30 14.03 1.45
N ILE A 31 -5.78 13.02 2.16
CA ILE A 31 -6.11 12.70 3.55
C ILE A 31 -4.81 12.62 4.35
N ASN A 32 -4.87 13.01 5.63
CA ASN A 32 -3.74 12.89 6.54
C ASN A 32 -3.35 11.41 6.75
N PRO A 33 -2.04 11.12 6.86
CA PRO A 33 -1.58 9.77 7.16
C PRO A 33 -2.03 9.32 8.57
N PRO A 34 -2.20 8.00 8.78
CA PRO A 34 -2.62 7.43 10.06
C PRO A 34 -1.55 7.55 11.17
N ILE A 35 -0.33 7.93 10.82
CA ILE A 35 0.80 8.18 11.71
C ILE A 35 1.51 9.47 11.31
N SER A 36 2.27 10.07 12.22
CA SER A 36 3.03 11.29 11.98
C SER A 36 4.44 11.16 12.57
N ASP A 37 5.28 10.41 11.88
CA ASP A 37 6.66 10.10 12.28
C ASP A 37 7.67 10.98 11.53
N GLY A 38 7.28 12.22 11.22
CA GLY A 38 8.10 13.14 10.45
C GLY A 38 8.48 12.57 9.07
N ILE A 39 9.79 12.53 8.78
CA ILE A 39 10.32 12.11 7.47
C ILE A 39 10.06 10.63 7.14
N ASP A 40 9.92 9.79 8.16
CA ASP A 40 9.67 8.35 7.99
C ASP A 40 8.22 8.04 7.62
N THR A 41 7.30 8.99 7.84
CA THR A 41 5.85 8.80 7.66
C THR A 41 5.51 8.19 6.29
N LEU A 42 6.05 8.76 5.21
CA LEU A 42 5.76 8.28 3.85
C LEU A 42 6.27 6.85 3.65
N PHE A 43 7.48 6.54 4.13
CA PHE A 43 8.07 5.22 3.99
C PHE A 43 7.26 4.17 4.76
N GLU A 44 6.90 4.47 6.01
CA GLU A 44 6.15 3.57 6.88
C GLU A 44 4.73 3.31 6.37
N VAL A 45 4.02 4.37 5.98
CA VAL A 45 2.65 4.27 5.45
C VAL A 45 2.62 3.48 4.14
N SER A 46 3.49 3.83 3.18
CA SER A 46 3.55 3.13 1.89
C SER A 46 3.99 1.67 2.03
N SER A 47 4.93 1.35 2.94
CA SER A 47 5.34 -0.02 3.23
C SER A 47 4.19 -0.85 3.81
N THR A 48 3.44 -0.24 4.73
CA THR A 48 2.31 -0.88 5.41
C THR A 48 1.16 -1.14 4.44
N TYR A 49 0.83 -0.18 3.58
CA TYR A 49 -0.17 -0.35 2.51
C TYR A 49 0.28 -1.36 1.44
N LEU A 50 1.56 -1.38 1.06
CA LEU A 50 2.08 -2.38 0.13
C LEU A 50 1.93 -3.80 0.69
N ALA A 51 2.24 -4.00 1.97
CA ALA A 51 2.09 -5.30 2.63
C ALA A 51 0.63 -5.78 2.58
N ARG A 52 -0.33 -4.88 2.82
CA ARG A 52 -1.76 -5.20 2.73
C ARG A 52 -2.22 -5.47 1.31
N ALA A 53 -1.79 -4.67 0.34
CA ALA A 53 -2.07 -4.93 -1.07
C ALA A 53 -1.56 -6.32 -1.50
N LYS A 54 -0.38 -6.72 -0.99
CA LYS A 54 0.19 -8.05 -1.24
C LYS A 54 -0.58 -9.17 -0.54
N GLU A 55 -1.07 -8.96 0.68
CA GLU A 55 -1.96 -9.91 1.35
C GLU A 55 -3.22 -10.17 0.52
N ILE A 56 -3.87 -9.11 0.02
CA ILE A 56 -5.07 -9.20 -0.83
C ILE A 56 -4.73 -9.96 -2.12
N GLU A 57 -3.64 -9.61 -2.79
CA GLU A 57 -3.20 -10.27 -4.03
C GLU A 57 -2.96 -11.78 -3.83
N ILE A 58 -2.29 -12.16 -2.74
CA ILE A 58 -2.03 -13.56 -2.39
C ILE A 58 -3.34 -14.31 -2.17
N LYS A 59 -4.29 -13.75 -1.40
CA LYS A 59 -5.59 -14.40 -1.15
C LYS A 59 -6.42 -14.57 -2.43
N LEU A 60 -6.36 -13.59 -3.33
CA LEU A 60 -7.01 -13.68 -4.64
C LEU A 60 -6.38 -14.77 -5.51
N LEU A 61 -5.05 -14.90 -5.50
CA LEU A 61 -4.32 -15.98 -6.17
C LEU A 61 -4.67 -17.36 -5.57
N GLU A 62 -4.80 -17.47 -4.24
CA GLU A 62 -5.22 -18.70 -3.57
C GLU A 62 -6.63 -19.11 -3.97
N ARG A 63 -7.55 -18.14 -4.04
CA ARG A 63 -8.92 -18.34 -4.53
C ARG A 63 -8.92 -18.82 -5.99
N GLU A 64 -8.10 -18.22 -6.86
CA GLU A 64 -7.94 -18.63 -8.26
C GLU A 64 -7.41 -20.05 -8.40
N ARG A 65 -6.48 -20.45 -7.54
CA ARG A 65 -5.89 -21.79 -7.56
C ARG A 65 -6.86 -22.87 -7.06
N SER A 66 -7.77 -22.53 -6.15
CA SER A 66 -8.65 -23.50 -5.47
C SER A 66 -9.97 -23.77 -6.19
N GLY A 67 -10.33 -23.03 -7.24
CA GLY A 67 -11.59 -23.22 -7.95
C GLY A 67 -11.58 -22.73 -9.41
N ASN A 68 -12.68 -22.97 -10.13
CA ASN A 68 -12.83 -22.53 -11.51
C ASN A 68 -13.47 -21.12 -11.51
N ILE A 69 -12.64 -20.08 -11.55
CA ILE A 69 -13.09 -18.68 -11.54
C ILE A 69 -13.50 -18.25 -12.94
N SER A 70 -14.75 -17.81 -13.08
CA SER A 70 -15.30 -17.34 -14.36
C SER A 70 -14.55 -16.10 -14.85
N SER A 71 -14.51 -15.89 -16.17
CA SER A 71 -13.88 -14.69 -16.77
C SER A 71 -14.57 -13.37 -16.38
N GLY A 72 -15.82 -13.44 -15.91
CA GLY A 72 -16.61 -12.29 -15.46
C GLY A 72 -16.38 -11.88 -14.00
N ASP A 73 -15.61 -12.66 -13.24
CA ASP A 73 -15.41 -12.48 -11.81
C ASP A 73 -14.80 -11.11 -11.47
N GLU A 74 -15.51 -10.36 -10.62
CA GLU A 74 -15.16 -8.98 -10.28
C GLU A 74 -13.87 -8.91 -9.47
N LEU A 75 -13.65 -9.85 -8.55
CA LEU A 75 -12.41 -9.93 -7.75
C LEU A 75 -11.19 -10.21 -8.63
N LYS A 76 -11.34 -11.03 -9.68
CA LYS A 76 -10.28 -11.26 -10.68
C LYS A 76 -9.97 -9.98 -11.46
N LYS A 77 -10.99 -9.25 -11.92
CA LYS A 77 -10.82 -7.97 -12.63
C LYS A 77 -10.13 -6.94 -11.75
N PHE A 78 -10.60 -6.76 -10.52
CA PHE A 78 -10.02 -5.89 -9.49
C PHE A 78 -8.53 -6.19 -9.27
N ARG A 79 -8.17 -7.47 -9.10
CA ARG A 79 -6.77 -7.89 -8.93
C ARG A 79 -5.89 -7.41 -10.09
N THR A 80 -6.35 -7.64 -11.33
CA THR A 80 -5.58 -7.31 -12.53
C THR A 80 -5.61 -5.83 -12.90
N GLY A 81 -6.61 -5.08 -12.40
CA GLY A 81 -6.85 -3.66 -12.64
C GLY A 81 -6.35 -2.77 -11.51
N GLU A 82 -7.24 -2.35 -10.61
CA GLU A 82 -6.92 -1.37 -9.57
C GLU A 82 -5.83 -1.85 -8.62
N LEU A 83 -5.92 -3.10 -8.13
CA LEU A 83 -4.97 -3.60 -7.14
C LEU A 83 -3.54 -3.59 -7.68
N ARG A 84 -3.35 -3.98 -8.95
CA ARG A 84 -2.04 -3.95 -9.61
C ARG A 84 -1.50 -2.53 -9.68
N SER A 85 -2.32 -1.58 -10.10
CA SER A 85 -1.93 -0.16 -10.20
C SER A 85 -1.59 0.41 -8.82
N PHE A 86 -2.37 0.05 -7.80
CA PHE A 86 -2.15 0.45 -6.42
C PHE A 86 -0.84 -0.11 -5.84
N ILE A 87 -0.48 -1.36 -6.14
CA ILE A 87 0.81 -1.94 -5.73
C ILE A 87 1.98 -1.14 -6.30
N GLU A 88 1.91 -0.73 -7.56
CA GLU A 88 2.95 0.09 -8.18
C GLU A 88 3.03 1.49 -7.58
N LEU A 89 1.88 2.11 -7.26
CA LEU A 89 1.84 3.37 -6.51
C LEU A 89 2.54 3.23 -5.16
N CYS A 90 2.25 2.17 -4.39
CA CYS A 90 2.86 1.94 -3.09
C CYS A 90 4.39 1.78 -3.19
N LYS A 91 4.89 1.03 -4.19
CA LYS A 91 6.34 0.89 -4.42
C LYS A 91 6.99 2.23 -4.76
N SER A 92 6.34 3.04 -5.61
CA SER A 92 6.84 4.37 -5.96
C SER A 92 6.91 5.29 -4.74
N ALA A 93 5.84 5.33 -3.93
CA ALA A 93 5.78 6.09 -2.69
C ALA A 93 6.83 5.61 -1.67
N GLN A 94 7.04 4.30 -1.54
CA GLN A 94 8.07 3.72 -0.67
C GLN A 94 9.47 4.14 -1.10
N ASN A 95 9.78 4.06 -2.40
CA ASN A 95 11.05 4.52 -2.94
C ASN A 95 11.27 6.02 -2.69
N GLN A 96 10.22 6.84 -2.82
CA GLN A 96 10.29 8.26 -2.51
C GLN A 96 10.54 8.50 -1.02
N GLY A 97 9.82 7.79 -0.13
CA GLY A 97 10.03 7.84 1.32
C GLY A 97 11.46 7.48 1.69
N SER A 98 11.99 6.38 1.15
CA SER A 98 13.37 5.94 1.39
C SER A 98 14.39 7.01 0.99
N ARG A 99 14.23 7.64 -0.19
CA ARG A 99 15.13 8.71 -0.64
C ARG A 99 15.10 9.92 0.29
N ARG A 100 13.92 10.30 0.80
CA ARG A 100 13.79 11.41 1.77
C ARG A 100 14.58 11.13 3.05
N ILE A 101 14.48 9.91 3.57
CA ILE A 101 15.24 9.48 4.76
C ILE A 101 16.74 9.58 4.50
N THR A 102 17.22 9.08 3.37
CA THR A 102 18.64 9.17 2.99
C THR A 102 19.14 10.61 2.89
N MET A 103 18.35 11.51 2.30
CA MET A 103 18.68 12.94 2.23
C MET A 103 18.78 13.56 3.62
N ALA A 104 17.80 13.30 4.49
CA ALA A 104 17.80 13.82 5.86
C ALA A 104 19.03 13.38 6.65
N LEU A 105 19.40 12.10 6.53
CA LEU A 105 20.59 11.57 7.19
C LEU A 105 21.88 12.21 6.65
N SER A 106 21.94 12.47 5.35
CA SER A 106 23.07 13.15 4.72
C SER A 106 23.21 14.59 5.20
N GLU A 107 22.09 15.32 5.33
CA GLU A 107 22.08 16.70 5.84
C GLU A 107 22.50 16.79 7.31
N LEU A 108 22.14 15.79 8.14
CA LEU A 108 22.61 15.72 9.53
C LEU A 108 24.13 15.54 9.60
N ASN A 109 24.67 14.58 8.82
CA ASN A 109 26.11 14.33 8.78
C ASN A 109 26.92 15.53 8.28
N LEU A 110 26.35 16.39 7.43
CA LEU A 110 26.99 17.61 6.95
C LEU A 110 27.01 18.73 8.00
N LYS A 111 26.07 18.75 8.95
CA LYS A 111 26.02 19.74 10.03
C LYS A 111 26.95 19.43 11.20
N ASP A 112 27.33 18.15 11.34
CA ASP A 112 28.23 17.68 12.38
C ASP A 112 29.73 17.84 12.00
N ASN A 113 30.04 18.35 10.80
CA ASN A 113 31.39 18.69 10.32
C ASN A 113 31.55 20.20 10.16
#